data_AF-A0A7S2LBH2-F1
#
_entry.id   AF-A0A7S2LBH2-F1
#
_cell.length_a   1.000
_cell.length_b   1.000
_cell.length_c   1.000
_cell.angle_alpha   90.00
_cell.angle_beta   90.00
_cell.angle_gamma   90.00
#
_symmetry.space_group_name_H-M   'P 1'
#
loop_
_entity.id
_entity.type
_entity.pdbx_description
1 polymer ?
#
loop_
_entity_poly.entity_id
_entity_poly.type
_entity_poly.pdbx_seq_one_letter_code
_entity_poly.pdbx_strand_id
1 'polypeptide(L)'
;MNEWVKGMVKVLGTAMDEFNDRKEEDKFKKQAKGLNEDRRILAQKHYVNQAEYVYDGDEIVVKHVVHYENLSSEFDALMKKYNIDVTLPPKEEGIYADSQKSRLSYKGLDPEAIALINEFAKVDFEKFGYQMVEKKFEENYSLEANMSRAK
;
A
#
# COMPACT_ATOMS: atom_id res chain seq x y z
N MET A 1 24.21 -15.75 -22.58
CA MET A 1 23.59 -15.56 -21.26
C MET A 1 24.63 -14.95 -20.33
N ASN A 2 24.39 -13.75 -19.80
CA ASN A 2 25.38 -13.01 -19.00
C ASN A 2 25.53 -13.62 -17.59
N GLU A 3 26.66 -13.32 -16.92
CA GLU A 3 26.98 -13.91 -15.61
C GLU A 3 25.98 -13.51 -14.52
N TRP A 4 25.34 -12.33 -14.64
CA TRP A 4 24.28 -11.90 -13.74
C TRP A 4 23.03 -12.78 -13.83
N VAL A 5 22.59 -13.11 -15.05
CA VAL A 5 21.46 -14.02 -15.30
C VAL A 5 21.79 -15.42 -14.80
N LYS A 6 23.00 -15.92 -15.02
CA LYS A 6 23.42 -17.23 -14.47
C LYS A 6 23.39 -17.25 -12.94
N GLY A 7 23.85 -16.17 -12.30
CA GLY A 7 23.80 -16.01 -10.85
C GLY A 7 22.36 -16.01 -10.33
N MET A 8 21.47 -15.23 -10.94
CA MET A 8 20.06 -15.18 -10.56
C MET A 8 19.34 -16.51 -10.76
N VAL A 9 19.56 -17.20 -11.88
CA VAL A 9 18.95 -18.50 -12.14
C VAL A 9 19.42 -19.55 -11.14
N LYS A 10 20.69 -19.50 -10.72
CA LYS A 10 21.22 -20.38 -9.68
C LYS A 10 20.58 -20.10 -8.32
N VAL A 11 20.45 -18.83 -7.94
CA VAL A 11 19.78 -18.43 -6.68
C VAL A 11 18.32 -18.84 -6.68
N LEU A 12 17.61 -18.65 -7.80
CA LEU A 12 16.22 -19.08 -7.95
C LEU A 12 16.07 -20.59 -7.91
N GLY A 13 16.98 -21.34 -8.55
CA GLY A 13 17.02 -22.80 -8.46
C GLY A 13 17.17 -23.27 -7.02
N THR A 14 18.15 -22.72 -6.29
CA THR A 14 18.39 -23.05 -4.88
C THR A 14 17.20 -22.67 -3.98
N ALA A 15 16.58 -21.50 -4.19
CA ALA A 15 15.40 -21.11 -3.44
C ALA A 15 14.17 -21.99 -3.74
N MET A 16 14.05 -22.48 -4.97
CA MET A 16 12.97 -23.38 -5.39
C MET A 16 13.18 -24.79 -4.81
N ASP A 17 14.41 -25.29 -4.83
CA ASP A 17 14.78 -26.57 -4.22
C ASP A 17 14.56 -26.50 -2.69
N GLU A 18 14.98 -25.41 -2.04
CA GLU A 18 14.72 -25.18 -0.62
C GLU A 18 13.23 -25.04 -0.29
N PHE A 19 12.40 -24.51 -1.19
CA PHE A 19 10.96 -24.41 -0.99
C PHE A 19 10.27 -25.77 -1.13
N ASN A 20 10.76 -26.61 -2.05
CA ASN A 20 10.19 -27.92 -2.33
C ASN A 20 10.64 -29.00 -1.32
N ASP A 21 11.87 -28.90 -0.79
CA ASP A 21 12.40 -29.84 0.21
C ASP A 21 11.92 -29.57 1.65
N ARG A 22 11.26 -28.41 1.91
CA ARG A 22 10.71 -28.10 3.23
C ARG A 22 9.39 -28.85 3.45
N LYS A 23 9.41 -29.81 4.39
CA LYS A 23 8.24 -30.58 4.84
C LYS A 23 7.05 -29.67 5.18
N GLU A 24 5.82 -30.19 4.98
CA GLU A 24 4.50 -29.59 5.24
C GLU A 24 4.30 -28.88 6.60
N GLU A 25 5.24 -29.00 7.53
CA GLU A 25 5.23 -28.32 8.83
C GLU A 25 5.86 -26.92 8.79
N ASP A 26 5.94 -26.30 7.62
CA ASP A 26 6.54 -24.98 7.48
C ASP A 26 5.65 -23.90 8.15
N LYS A 27 6.18 -23.32 9.22
CA LYS A 27 5.52 -22.37 10.13
C LYS A 27 4.85 -21.20 9.38
N PHE A 28 5.41 -20.80 8.24
CA PHE A 28 4.91 -19.68 7.45
C PHE A 28 3.64 -20.01 6.65
N LYS A 29 3.53 -21.23 6.09
CA LYS A 29 2.30 -21.68 5.42
C LYS A 29 1.17 -21.94 6.43
N LYS A 30 1.49 -22.47 7.62
CA LYS A 30 0.53 -22.59 8.74
C LYS A 30 0.17 -21.25 9.38
N GLN A 31 1.05 -20.25 9.37
CA GLN A 31 0.73 -18.90 9.81
C GLN A 31 -0.16 -18.18 8.79
N ALA A 32 0.08 -18.29 7.48
CA ALA A 32 -0.77 -17.59 6.51
C ALA A 32 -2.18 -18.21 6.40
N LYS A 33 -2.31 -19.53 6.56
CA LYS A 33 -3.58 -20.25 6.41
C LYS A 33 -4.43 -20.11 7.69
N GLY A 34 -5.46 -19.28 7.64
CA GLY A 34 -6.39 -18.98 8.74
C GLY A 34 -6.16 -17.62 9.41
N LEU A 35 -4.93 -17.10 9.49
CA LEU A 35 -4.68 -15.74 10.02
C LEU A 35 -5.18 -14.63 9.07
N ASN A 36 -5.17 -14.89 7.76
CA ASN A 36 -5.73 -13.96 6.75
C ASN A 36 -7.26 -14.05 6.63
N GLU A 37 -7.89 -15.00 7.32
CA GLU A 37 -9.35 -15.21 7.30
C GLU A 37 -9.99 -14.78 8.63
N ASP A 38 -9.23 -14.75 9.72
CA ASP A 38 -9.69 -14.27 11.03
C ASP A 38 -9.59 -12.73 11.13
N ARG A 39 -10.75 -12.07 11.05
CA ARG A 39 -10.90 -10.61 11.23
C ARG A 39 -10.22 -10.07 12.48
N ARG A 40 -10.15 -10.84 13.58
CA ARG A 40 -9.53 -10.38 14.84
C ARG A 40 -8.01 -10.33 14.75
N ILE A 41 -7.41 -11.18 13.92
CA ILE A 41 -5.96 -11.28 13.74
C ILE A 41 -5.49 -10.23 12.74
N LEU A 42 -6.26 -9.99 11.69
CA LEU A 42 -6.06 -8.84 10.79
C LEU A 42 -6.11 -7.51 11.56
N ALA A 43 -7.08 -7.36 12.46
CA ALA A 43 -7.21 -6.18 13.32
C ALA A 43 -6.00 -5.96 14.26
N GLN A 44 -5.28 -7.02 14.65
CA GLN A 44 -4.08 -6.90 15.50
C GLN A 44 -2.82 -6.44 14.75
N LYS A 45 -2.82 -6.44 13.41
CA LYS A 45 -1.59 -6.26 12.60
C LYS A 45 -1.60 -5.04 11.68
N HIS A 46 -2.38 -4.00 12.00
CA HIS A 46 -2.50 -2.79 11.17
C HIS A 46 -3.17 -3.02 9.81
N TYR A 47 -4.01 -4.05 9.68
CA TYR A 47 -4.89 -4.24 8.52
C TYR A 47 -6.28 -3.68 8.85
N VAL A 48 -6.32 -2.41 9.24
CA VAL A 48 -7.56 -1.68 9.47
C VAL A 48 -7.62 -0.59 8.41
N ASN A 49 -8.76 -0.47 7.73
CA ASN A 49 -9.00 0.56 6.74
C ASN A 49 -8.82 1.94 7.37
N GLN A 50 -8.22 2.87 6.63
CA GLN A 50 -7.93 4.22 7.12
C GLN A 50 -9.20 4.97 7.54
N ALA A 51 -10.31 4.66 6.88
CA ALA A 51 -11.64 5.20 7.18
C ALA A 51 -12.04 4.98 8.64
N GLU A 52 -11.63 3.88 9.27
CA GLU A 52 -11.96 3.56 10.66
C GLU A 52 -11.25 4.49 11.67
N TYR A 53 -10.16 5.16 11.25
CA TYR A 53 -9.45 6.16 12.08
C TYR A 53 -9.92 7.59 11.82
N VAL A 54 -10.53 7.83 10.66
CA VAL A 54 -10.86 9.17 10.16
C VAL A 54 -12.35 9.48 10.30
N TYR A 55 -13.21 8.46 10.27
CA TYR A 55 -14.66 8.60 10.28
C TYR A 55 -15.31 7.89 11.47
N ASP A 56 -16.36 8.50 12.02
CA ASP A 56 -17.34 7.85 12.89
C ASP A 56 -18.67 7.81 12.14
N GLY A 57 -19.05 6.63 11.65
CA GLY A 57 -20.14 6.50 10.68
C GLY A 57 -19.81 7.26 9.39
N ASP A 58 -20.65 8.23 9.01
CA ASP A 58 -20.44 9.10 7.85
C ASP A 58 -19.77 10.44 8.20
N GLU A 59 -19.53 10.71 9.49
CA GLU A 59 -18.92 11.96 9.94
C GLU A 59 -17.40 11.85 10.02
N ILE A 60 -16.69 12.87 9.53
CA ILE A 60 -15.24 12.94 9.65
C ILE A 60 -14.85 13.49 11.03
N VAL A 61 -14.11 12.72 11.81
CA VAL A 61 -13.72 13.07 13.20
C VAL A 61 -12.35 13.75 13.29
N VAL A 62 -11.57 13.74 12.20
CA VAL A 62 -10.29 14.45 12.10
C VAL A 62 -10.47 15.75 11.33
N LYS A 63 -9.73 16.79 11.74
CA LYS A 63 -9.88 18.13 11.14
C LYS A 63 -9.19 18.26 9.77
N HIS A 64 -8.11 17.51 9.56
CA HIS A 64 -7.30 17.54 8.35
C HIS A 64 -6.81 16.13 8.05
N VAL A 65 -6.91 15.74 6.78
CA VAL A 65 -6.30 14.54 6.22
C VAL A 65 -5.28 15.02 5.19
N VAL A 66 -4.07 14.45 5.23
CA VAL A 66 -2.98 14.80 4.33
C VAL A 66 -2.67 13.57 3.49
N HIS A 67 -2.69 13.72 2.17
CA HIS A 67 -2.51 12.61 1.24
C HIS A 67 -1.04 12.42 0.87
N TYR A 68 -0.64 11.17 0.66
CA TYR A 68 0.78 10.83 0.47
C TYR A 68 1.32 11.32 -0.87
N GLU A 69 0.51 11.25 -1.93
CA GLU A 69 0.78 11.73 -3.27
C GLU A 69 1.13 13.22 -3.31
N ASN A 70 0.48 14.01 -2.44
CA ASN A 70 0.65 15.44 -2.29
C ASN A 70 1.28 15.83 -0.95
N LEU A 71 1.98 14.90 -0.28
CA LEU A 71 2.37 15.05 1.12
C LEU A 71 3.12 16.34 1.40
N SER A 72 4.12 16.67 0.58
CA SER A 72 4.93 17.86 0.79
C SER A 72 4.10 19.14 0.68
N SER A 73 3.28 19.28 -0.37
CA SER A 73 2.50 20.49 -0.62
C SER A 73 1.35 20.66 0.38
N GLU A 74 0.63 19.58 0.68
CA GLU A 74 -0.47 19.60 1.65
C GLU A 74 0.04 19.82 3.08
N PHE A 75 1.16 19.20 3.45
CA PHE A 75 1.77 19.41 4.77
C PHE A 75 2.25 20.84 4.95
N ASP A 76 2.97 21.41 3.98
CA ASP A 76 3.45 22.80 4.06
C ASP A 76 2.28 23.79 4.14
N ALA A 77 1.21 23.56 3.37
CA ALA A 77 -0.01 24.35 3.45
C ALA A 77 -0.67 24.27 4.85
N LEU A 78 -0.67 23.07 5.45
CA LEU A 78 -1.21 22.84 6.79
C LEU A 78 -0.36 23.53 7.88
N MET A 79 0.97 23.40 7.83
CA MET A 79 1.87 24.05 8.79
C MET A 79 1.76 25.56 8.72
N LYS A 80 1.71 26.12 7.50
CA LYS A 80 1.48 27.56 7.28
C LYS A 80 0.14 28.03 7.83
N LYS A 81 -0.94 27.25 7.68
CA LYS A 81 -2.27 27.57 8.21
C LYS A 81 -2.27 27.72 9.73
N TYR A 82 -1.45 26.95 10.43
CA TYR A 82 -1.33 26.99 11.89
C TYR A 82 -0.13 27.81 12.39
N ASN A 83 0.62 28.45 11.50
CA ASN A 83 1.84 29.19 11.80
C ASN A 83 2.86 28.35 12.59
N ILE A 84 3.03 27.08 12.17
CA ILE A 84 4.02 26.15 12.71
C ILE A 84 5.22 26.17 11.78
N ASP A 85 6.40 26.47 12.32
CA ASP A 85 7.66 26.50 11.58
C ASP A 85 8.32 25.11 11.59
N VAL A 86 7.69 24.19 10.86
CA VAL A 86 8.18 22.82 10.66
C VAL A 86 8.00 22.45 9.20
N THR A 87 9.03 21.86 8.60
CA THR A 87 9.01 21.34 7.24
C THR A 87 9.35 19.86 7.25
N LEU A 88 8.84 19.13 6.26
CA LEU A 88 9.25 17.74 6.06
C LEU A 88 10.70 17.69 5.55
N PRO A 89 11.47 16.66 5.92
CA PRO A 89 12.79 16.46 5.36
C PRO A 89 12.69 16.20 3.84
N PRO A 90 13.73 16.55 3.07
CA PRO A 90 13.73 16.30 1.63
C PRO A 90 13.58 14.80 1.34
N LYS A 91 12.84 14.49 0.28
CA LYS A 91 12.50 13.11 -0.12
C LYS A 91 13.74 12.23 -0.40
N GLU A 92 14.87 12.86 -0.67
CA GLU A 92 16.17 12.27 -0.98
C GLU A 92 16.91 11.72 0.26
N GLU A 93 16.45 12.06 1.47
CA GLU A 93 17.09 11.65 2.73
C GLU A 93 16.42 10.42 3.38
N GLY A 94 15.36 9.88 2.77
CA GLY A 94 14.63 8.74 3.30
C GLY A 94 15.27 7.37 3.02
N ILE A 95 14.91 6.36 3.81
CA ILE A 95 15.31 4.94 3.63
C ILE A 95 14.90 4.40 2.24
N TYR A 96 13.93 5.06 1.59
CA TYR A 96 13.43 4.75 0.25
C TYR A 96 13.81 5.79 -0.82
N ALA A 97 14.77 6.67 -0.57
CA ALA A 97 15.20 7.72 -1.50
C ALA A 97 15.75 7.20 -2.84
N ASP A 98 16.19 5.94 -2.86
CA ASP A 98 16.76 5.32 -4.04
C ASP A 98 15.68 5.02 -5.09
N SER A 99 15.57 5.91 -6.06
CA SER A 99 14.67 5.81 -7.21
C SER A 99 14.99 4.62 -8.13
N GLN A 100 16.15 3.96 -7.96
CA GLN A 100 16.57 2.83 -8.78
C GLN A 100 16.09 1.46 -8.27
N LYS A 101 15.54 1.38 -7.05
CA LYS A 101 14.94 0.14 -6.54
C LYS A 101 13.52 0.02 -7.05
N SER A 102 13.22 -1.07 -7.78
CA SER A 102 11.89 -1.31 -8.34
C SER A 102 10.82 -1.22 -7.26
N ARG A 103 10.01 -0.15 -7.27
CA ARG A 103 8.90 -0.01 -6.36
C ARG A 103 7.76 -0.88 -6.87
N LEU A 104 7.23 -1.73 -6.00
CA LEU A 104 5.98 -2.43 -6.27
C LEU A 104 4.92 -1.36 -6.58
N SER A 105 4.31 -1.44 -7.76
CA SER A 105 3.22 -0.56 -8.20
C SER A 105 2.02 -1.41 -8.57
N TYR A 106 0.85 -0.79 -8.74
CA TYR A 106 -0.37 -1.51 -9.17
C TYR A 106 -0.16 -2.30 -10.47
N LYS A 107 0.75 -1.86 -11.34
CA LYS A 107 1.11 -2.57 -12.59
C LYS A 107 1.79 -3.92 -12.33
N GLY A 108 2.43 -4.07 -11.17
CA GLY A 108 3.06 -5.30 -10.73
C GLY A 108 2.11 -6.29 -10.05
N LEU A 109 0.87 -5.89 -9.77
CA LEU A 109 -0.12 -6.73 -9.10
C LEU A 109 -0.87 -7.60 -10.13
N ASP A 110 -1.19 -8.83 -9.74
CA ASP A 110 -2.09 -9.68 -10.53
C ASP A 110 -3.56 -9.27 -10.32
N PRO A 111 -4.46 -9.67 -11.25
CA PRO A 111 -5.87 -9.29 -11.14
C PRO A 111 -6.57 -9.82 -9.87
N GLU A 112 -6.13 -10.96 -9.33
CA GLU A 112 -6.71 -11.54 -8.13
C GLU A 112 -6.34 -10.71 -6.89
N ALA A 113 -5.08 -10.30 -6.78
CA ALA A 113 -4.61 -9.38 -5.75
C ALA A 113 -5.32 -8.02 -5.84
N ILE A 114 -5.51 -7.48 -7.05
CA ILE A 114 -6.27 -6.24 -7.26
C ILE A 114 -7.72 -6.40 -6.77
N ALA A 115 -8.38 -7.50 -7.12
CA ALA A 115 -9.75 -7.77 -6.67
C ALA A 115 -9.85 -7.86 -5.15
N LEU A 116 -8.91 -8.55 -4.50
CA LEU A 116 -8.84 -8.67 -3.04
C LEU A 116 -8.63 -7.31 -2.37
N ILE A 117 -7.74 -6.47 -2.92
CA ILE A 117 -7.49 -5.12 -2.39
C ILE A 117 -8.74 -4.25 -2.54
N ASN A 118 -9.38 -4.26 -3.72
CA ASN A 118 -10.60 -3.49 -3.95
C ASN A 118 -11.73 -3.93 -3.02
N GLU A 119 -11.89 -5.24 -2.77
CA GLU A 119 -12.90 -5.74 -1.84
C GLU A 119 -12.60 -5.32 -0.40
N PHE A 120 -11.36 -5.51 0.06
CA PHE A 120 -10.96 -5.23 1.42
C PHE A 120 -10.97 -3.73 1.75
N ALA A 121 -10.32 -2.93 0.91
CA ALA A 121 -10.12 -1.49 1.13
C ALA A 121 -11.21 -0.64 0.46
N LYS A 122 -12.31 -1.25 0.00
CA LYS A 122 -13.42 -0.56 -0.69
C LYS A 122 -13.85 0.73 0.00
N VAL A 123 -14.02 0.66 1.32
CA VAL A 123 -14.48 1.80 2.14
C VAL A 123 -13.50 2.96 2.09
N ASP A 124 -12.19 2.68 2.06
CA ASP A 124 -11.18 3.73 1.91
C ASP A 124 -11.27 4.37 0.52
N PHE A 125 -11.38 3.57 -0.54
CA PHE A 125 -11.57 4.11 -1.89
C PHE A 125 -12.77 5.04 -1.97
N GLU A 126 -13.92 4.60 -1.46
CA GLU A 126 -15.17 5.37 -1.50
C GLU A 126 -15.10 6.65 -0.65
N LYS A 127 -14.64 6.55 0.61
CA LYS A 127 -14.65 7.70 1.53
C LYS A 127 -13.57 8.74 1.25
N PHE A 128 -12.43 8.33 0.69
CA PHE A 128 -11.35 9.26 0.33
C PHE A 128 -11.40 9.66 -1.16
N GLY A 129 -12.34 9.12 -1.94
CA GLY A 129 -12.54 9.50 -3.34
C GLY A 129 -11.47 8.96 -4.28
N TYR A 130 -10.85 7.83 -3.95
CA TYR A 130 -9.91 7.14 -4.83
C TYR A 130 -10.64 6.22 -5.80
N GLN A 131 -10.13 6.15 -7.02
CA GLN A 131 -10.61 5.18 -8.01
C GLN A 131 -10.08 3.79 -7.65
N MET A 132 -10.95 2.76 -7.71
CA MET A 132 -10.50 1.37 -7.64
C MET A 132 -9.93 0.92 -8.99
N VAL A 133 -8.89 0.08 -8.97
CA VAL A 133 -8.33 -0.49 -10.21
C VAL A 133 -9.20 -1.66 -10.64
N GLU A 134 -10.04 -1.52 -11.66
CA GLU A 134 -10.88 -2.64 -12.12
C GLU A 134 -10.19 -3.55 -13.14
N LYS A 135 -9.21 -3.01 -13.89
CA LYS A 135 -8.46 -3.77 -14.89
C LYS A 135 -6.97 -3.44 -14.83
N LYS A 136 -6.14 -4.47 -14.95
CA LYS A 136 -4.66 -4.44 -14.86
C LYS A 136 -3.96 -3.47 -15.85
N PHE A 137 -4.69 -2.88 -16.80
CA PHE A 137 -4.16 -2.08 -17.91
C PHE A 137 -4.94 -0.80 -18.19
N GLU A 138 -5.62 -0.22 -17.19
CA GLU A 138 -6.15 1.14 -17.37
C GLU A 138 -4.98 2.14 -17.47
N GLU A 139 -4.66 2.56 -18.69
CA GLU A 139 -3.58 3.51 -18.97
C GLU A 139 -3.78 4.88 -18.29
N ASN A 140 -5.02 5.18 -17.88
CA ASN A 140 -5.44 6.45 -17.30
C ASN A 140 -5.77 6.38 -15.80
N TYR A 141 -5.27 5.37 -15.07
CA TYR A 141 -5.53 5.26 -13.64
C TYR A 141 -4.90 6.42 -12.85
N SER A 142 -5.72 7.16 -12.10
CA SER A 142 -5.29 8.27 -11.25
C SER A 142 -4.87 7.79 -9.86
N LEU A 143 -3.74 8.30 -9.37
CA LEU A 143 -3.32 8.14 -7.97
C LEU A 143 -3.85 9.25 -7.06
N GLU A 144 -4.48 10.27 -7.65
CA GLU A 144 -5.01 11.42 -6.94
C GLU A 144 -6.44 11.16 -6.47
N ALA A 145 -6.73 11.55 -5.23
CA ALA A 145 -8.09 11.56 -4.69
C ALA A 145 -8.99 12.58 -5.43
N ASN A 146 -10.11 12.12 -5.96
CA ASN A 146 -11.14 12.99 -6.55
C ASN A 146 -12.10 13.47 -5.46
N MET A 147 -11.63 14.33 -4.57
CA MET A 147 -12.52 14.92 -3.57
C MET A 147 -13.43 15.97 -4.23
N SER A 148 -14.69 15.62 -4.50
CA SER A 148 -15.72 16.66 -4.61
C SER A 148 -15.80 17.35 -3.24
N ARG A 149 -15.29 18.58 -3.14
CA ARG A 149 -15.39 19.37 -1.91
C ARG A 149 -16.84 19.38 -1.44
N ALA A 150 -17.14 18.60 -0.39
CA ALA A 150 -18.35 18.82 0.39
C ALA A 150 -18.24 20.25 0.93
N LYS A 151 -19.19 21.09 0.52
CA LYS A 151 -19.26 22.50 0.87
C LYS A 151 -19.54 22.71 2.35
#